data_AF-A0A7S0T8K0-F1
#
_entry.id   AF-A0A7S0T8K0-F1
#
_cell.length_a   1.000
_cell.length_b   1.000
_cell.length_c   1.000
_cell.angle_alpha   90.00
_cell.angle_beta   90.00
_cell.angle_gamma   90.00
#
_symmetry.space_group_name_H-M   'P 1'
#
loop_
_entity.id
_entity.type
_entity.pdbx_description
1 polymer ?
#
loop_
_entity_poly.entity_id
_entity_poly.type
_entity_poly.pdbx_seq_one_letter_code
_entity_poly.pdbx_strand_id
1 'polypeptide(L)'
;SKVGKRRVNYKLRDWLFSRQRYWGEPFPIVFVDGEPKAVPEEELPITLPELDSFAPAGDGRSPLANAEEWLQTSHAPSNGAPALRETNTMPQWAGSCWYYLRFLDP
;
A
#
# COMPACT_ATOMS: atom_id res chain seq x y z
N SER A 1 -4.94 15.66 45.96
CA SER A 1 -5.22 16.50 44.79
C SER A 1 -4.36 16.03 43.62
N LYS A 2 -4.95 15.58 42.50
CA LYS A 2 -4.17 15.27 41.28
C LYS A 2 -3.96 16.59 40.53
N VAL A 3 -2.79 17.19 40.72
CA VAL A 3 -2.36 18.35 39.93
C VAL A 3 -2.00 17.87 38.51
N GLY A 4 -2.50 18.58 37.49
CA GLY A 4 -2.29 18.24 36.08
C GLY A 4 -0.81 18.22 35.67
N LYS A 5 -0.50 17.56 34.56
CA LYS A 5 0.86 17.47 34.01
C LYS A 5 0.96 18.26 32.70
N ARG A 6 2.10 18.92 32.47
CA ARG A 6 2.38 19.60 31.19
C ARG A 6 2.33 18.59 30.04
N ARG A 7 1.65 18.96 28.95
CA ARG A 7 1.59 18.18 27.71
C ARG A 7 1.99 19.09 26.54
N VAL A 8 2.91 18.63 25.70
CA VAL A 8 3.21 19.26 24.42
C VAL A 8 2.34 18.58 23.35
N ASN A 9 1.67 19.38 22.54
CA ASN A 9 0.87 18.89 21.42
C ASN A 9 1.39 19.51 20.12
N TYR A 10 1.31 18.75 19.04
CA TYR A 10 1.67 19.21 17.70
C TYR A 10 0.40 19.34 16.86
N LYS A 11 0.40 20.31 15.93
CA LYS A 11 -0.63 20.39 14.87
C LYS A 11 -0.37 19.40 13.74
N LEU A 12 0.85 18.87 13.65
CA LEU A 12 1.23 17.85 12.69
C LEU A 12 0.36 16.61 12.89
N ARG A 13 -0.15 16.07 11.80
CA ARG A 13 -0.92 14.84 11.77
C ARG A 13 -0.12 13.76 11.07
N ASP A 14 -0.47 12.52 11.35
CA ASP A 14 0.09 11.38 10.64
C ASP A 14 -0.21 11.50 9.14
N TRP A 15 0.73 10.97 8.37
CA TRP A 15 0.69 11.11 6.94
C TRP A 15 -0.24 10.06 6.33
N LEU A 16 -1.39 10.49 5.80
CA LEU A 16 -2.28 9.58 5.09
C LEU A 16 -1.61 9.15 3.77
N PHE A 17 -1.03 7.95 3.79
CA PHE A 17 -0.14 7.44 2.75
C PHE A 17 -0.83 6.51 1.75
N SER A 18 -2.08 6.09 1.96
CA SER A 18 -2.79 5.21 1.03
C SER A 18 -3.75 5.97 0.11
N ARG A 19 -3.93 5.51 -1.14
CA ARG A 19 -4.88 6.06 -2.11
C ARG A 19 -5.69 4.95 -2.77
N GLN A 20 -7.02 5.12 -2.86
CA GLN A 20 -7.90 4.26 -3.68
C GLN A 20 -7.81 4.67 -5.16
N ARG A 21 -6.65 4.47 -5.78
CA ARG A 21 -6.38 4.83 -7.18
C ARG A 21 -5.64 3.69 -7.86
N TYR A 22 -5.90 3.50 -9.15
CA TYR A 22 -5.12 2.59 -9.98
C TYR A 22 -3.69 3.11 -10.21
N TRP A 23 -3.56 4.38 -10.63
CA TRP A 23 -2.26 4.94 -11.03
C TRP A 23 -1.45 5.43 -9.82
N GLY A 24 -0.65 4.52 -9.28
CA GLY A 24 0.32 4.76 -8.22
C GLY A 24 1.10 3.48 -7.94
N GLU A 25 2.17 3.59 -7.17
CA GLU A 25 3.00 2.42 -6.84
C GLU A 25 2.24 1.50 -5.85
N PRO A 26 2.09 0.20 -6.14
CA PRO A 26 1.49 -0.74 -5.21
C PRO A 26 2.26 -0.83 -3.90
N PHE A 27 1.56 -0.97 -2.77
CA PHE A 27 2.24 -1.26 -1.52
C PHE A 27 2.82 -2.68 -1.53
N PRO A 28 4.05 -2.90 -1.04
CA PRO A 28 4.63 -4.23 -0.87
C PRO A 28 4.09 -4.93 0.38
N ILE A 29 2.76 -5.00 0.49
CA ILE A 29 2.03 -5.61 1.60
C ILE A 29 1.03 -6.63 1.07
N VAL A 30 0.98 -7.78 1.72
CA VAL A 30 -0.06 -8.80 1.56
C VAL A 30 -0.74 -9.06 2.90
N PHE A 31 -2.05 -9.30 2.87
CA PHE A 31 -2.83 -9.69 4.03
C PHE A 31 -2.98 -11.21 4.04
N VAL A 32 -2.53 -11.84 5.12
CA VAL A 32 -2.65 -13.28 5.36
C VAL A 32 -3.51 -13.45 6.61
N ASP A 33 -4.64 -14.11 6.49
CA ASP A 33 -5.60 -14.27 7.60
C ASP A 33 -6.00 -12.92 8.25
N GLY A 34 -6.00 -11.84 7.46
CA GLY A 34 -6.28 -10.47 7.91
C GLY A 34 -5.09 -9.71 8.49
N GLU A 35 -3.94 -10.35 8.68
CA GLU A 35 -2.73 -9.72 9.21
C GLU A 35 -1.81 -9.22 8.08
N PRO A 36 -1.33 -7.96 8.13
CA PRO A 36 -0.44 -7.42 7.11
C PRO A 36 0.97 -8.00 7.24
N LYS A 37 1.54 -8.43 6.11
CA LYS A 37 2.92 -8.90 5.98
C LYS A 37 3.61 -8.21 4.82
N ALA A 38 4.88 -7.89 5.00
CA ALA A 38 5.71 -7.36 3.93
C ALA A 38 5.99 -8.43 2.89
N VAL A 39 5.98 -8.03 1.62
CA VAL A 39 6.44 -8.86 0.51
C VAL A 39 7.97 -9.00 0.58
N PRO A 40 8.53 -10.21 0.38
CA PRO A 40 9.98 -10.42 0.31
C PRO A 40 10.66 -9.54 -0.74
N GLU A 41 11.93 -9.18 -0.51
CA GLU A 41 12.67 -8.25 -1.38
C GLU A 41 12.89 -8.84 -2.78
N GLU A 42 13.09 -10.15 -2.86
CA GLU A 42 13.25 -10.92 -4.10
C GLU A 42 12.02 -10.92 -5.01
N GLU A 43 10.84 -10.57 -4.48
CA GLU A 43 9.60 -10.45 -5.25
C GLU A 43 9.30 -9.01 -5.69
N LEU A 44 10.14 -8.06 -5.30
CA LEU A 44 10.04 -6.69 -5.77
C LEU A 44 10.62 -6.58 -7.19
N PRO A 45 10.07 -5.71 -8.06
CA PRO A 45 8.95 -4.80 -7.80
C PRO A 45 7.59 -5.45 -8.04
N ILE A 46 6.58 -4.99 -7.28
CA ILE A 46 5.18 -5.33 -7.57
C ILE A 46 4.68 -4.39 -8.66
N THR A 47 4.48 -4.94 -9.85
CA THR A 47 3.96 -4.18 -10.99
C THR A 47 2.44 -4.09 -10.94
N LEU A 48 1.89 -2.98 -11.47
CA LEU A 48 0.46 -2.83 -11.63
C LEU A 48 -0.08 -3.87 -12.63
N PRO A 49 -1.27 -4.46 -12.39
CA PRO A 49 -1.90 -5.34 -13.35
C PRO A 49 -2.46 -4.54 -14.52
N GLU A 50 -2.54 -5.17 -15.68
CA GLU A 50 -3.36 -4.66 -16.77
C GLU A 50 -4.84 -4.78 -16.39
N LEU A 51 -5.59 -3.69 -16.56
CA LEU A 51 -7.02 -3.66 -16.30
C LEU A 51 -7.74 -3.04 -17.51
N ASP A 52 -8.85 -3.64 -17.91
CA ASP A 52 -9.70 -3.09 -18.98
C ASP A 52 -10.47 -1.84 -18.53
N SER A 53 -10.66 -1.67 -17.21
CA SER A 53 -11.37 -0.53 -16.63
C SER A 53 -10.65 -0.01 -15.38
N PHE A 54 -10.28 1.26 -15.42
CA PHE A 54 -9.62 1.98 -14.33
C PHE A 54 -10.60 2.80 -13.48
N ALA A 55 -11.89 2.77 -13.82
CA ALA A 55 -12.91 3.49 -13.08
C ALA A 55 -13.10 2.84 -11.69
N PRO A 56 -13.19 3.64 -10.61
CA PRO A 56 -13.61 3.10 -9.33
C PRO A 56 -15.02 2.54 -9.47
N ALA A 57 -15.28 1.36 -8.93
CA ALA A 57 -16.53 0.62 -9.11
C ALA A 57 -17.75 1.26 -8.41
N GLY A 58 -17.61 2.49 -7.88
CA GLY A 58 -18.67 3.21 -7.15
C GLY A 58 -18.93 2.70 -5.73
N ASP A 59 -18.38 1.55 -5.37
CA ASP A 59 -18.44 0.90 -4.06
C ASP A 59 -17.37 1.40 -3.07
N GLY A 60 -16.56 2.37 -3.48
CA GLY A 60 -15.47 2.95 -2.69
C GLY A 60 -14.20 2.10 -2.63
N ARG A 61 -14.16 0.94 -3.30
CA ARG A 61 -12.95 0.10 -3.38
C ARG A 61 -12.00 0.62 -4.47
N SER A 62 -10.72 0.34 -4.28
CA SER A 62 -9.69 0.66 -5.28
C SER A 62 -9.94 -0.13 -6.58
N PRO A 63 -9.66 0.43 -7.77
CA PRO A 63 -9.75 -0.33 -9.02
C PRO A 63 -8.95 -1.64 -9.01
N LEU A 64 -7.85 -1.70 -8.25
CA LEU A 64 -7.04 -2.91 -8.09
C LEU A 64 -7.76 -4.05 -7.39
N ALA A 65 -8.84 -3.77 -6.63
CA ALA A 65 -9.66 -4.81 -6.02
C ALA A 65 -10.42 -5.66 -7.05
N ASN A 66 -10.55 -5.18 -8.29
CA ASN A 66 -11.19 -5.92 -9.39
C ASN A 66 -10.22 -6.87 -10.12
N ALA A 67 -8.91 -6.74 -9.89
CA ALA A 67 -7.88 -7.58 -10.50
C ALA A 67 -7.70 -8.87 -9.69
N GLU A 68 -8.68 -9.78 -9.70
CA GLU A 68 -8.69 -10.96 -8.83
C GLU A 68 -7.41 -11.82 -8.92
N GLU A 69 -6.92 -12.04 -10.14
CA GLU A 69 -5.68 -12.81 -10.39
C GLU A 69 -4.43 -12.13 -9.84
N TRP A 70 -4.38 -10.80 -9.90
CA TRP A 70 -3.26 -10.02 -9.35
C TRP A 70 -3.34 -9.93 -7.82
N LEU A 71 -4.56 -9.80 -7.30
CA LEU A 71 -4.84 -9.69 -5.88
C LEU A 71 -4.45 -10.96 -5.14
N GLN A 72 -4.74 -12.13 -5.71
CA GLN A 72 -4.31 -13.41 -5.20
C GLN A 72 -2.81 -13.60 -5.49
N THR A 73 -1.98 -13.50 -4.46
CA THR A 73 -0.54 -13.76 -4.64
C THR A 73 -0.27 -15.27 -4.66
N SER A 74 0.66 -15.69 -5.52
CA SER A 74 1.16 -17.06 -5.59
C SER A 74 1.96 -17.48 -4.35
N HIS A 75 2.33 -16.55 -3.47
CA HIS A 75 3.13 -16.80 -2.26
C HIS A 75 2.27 -16.70 -1.01
N ALA A 76 1.15 -17.43 -1.04
CA ALA A 76 0.45 -17.84 0.17
C ALA A 76 1.45 -18.48 1.15
N PRO A 77 1.40 -18.15 2.45
CA PRO A 77 2.27 -18.78 3.42
C PRO A 77 2.11 -20.30 3.38
N SER A 78 3.13 -21.02 3.84
CA SER A 78 3.18 -22.49 3.84
C SER A 78 2.00 -23.17 4.56
N ASN A 79 1.20 -22.42 5.32
CA ASN A 79 -0.05 -22.85 5.93
C ASN A 79 -1.25 -22.93 4.96
N GLY A 80 -1.08 -22.53 3.69
CA GLY A 80 -2.14 -22.54 2.67
C GLY A 80 -3.20 -21.45 2.85
N ALA A 81 -2.99 -20.49 3.75
CA ALA A 81 -3.91 -19.39 3.96
C ALA A 81 -3.96 -18.45 2.73
N PRO A 82 -5.14 -17.94 2.34
CA PRO A 82 -5.24 -16.99 1.25
C PRO A 82 -4.44 -15.72 1.58
N ALA A 83 -3.60 -15.30 0.65
CA ALA A 83 -2.80 -14.08 0.74
C ALA A 83 -3.28 -13.09 -0.32
N LEU A 84 -3.75 -11.92 0.13
CA LEU A 84 -4.32 -10.88 -0.74
C LEU A 84 -3.46 -9.63 -0.71
N ARG A 85 -3.09 -9.08 -1.88
CA ARG A 85 -2.33 -7.84 -1.96
C ARG A 85 -3.10 -6.64 -1.40
N GLU A 86 -2.38 -5.66 -0.84
CA GLU A 86 -2.93 -4.33 -0.58
C GLU A 86 -3.38 -3.69 -1.90
N THR A 87 -4.61 -3.16 -1.93
CA THR A 87 -5.24 -2.63 -3.14
C THR A 87 -5.11 -1.13 -3.27
N ASN A 88 -4.72 -0.43 -2.20
CA ASN A 88 -4.36 0.97 -2.28
C ASN A 88 -3.00 1.13 -2.95
N THR A 89 -2.76 2.33 -3.48
CA THR A 89 -1.46 2.72 -4.02
C THR A 89 -0.85 3.85 -3.21
N MET A 90 0.48 3.96 -3.28
CA MET A 90 1.23 5.06 -2.71
C MET A 90 0.93 6.35 -3.50
N PRO A 91 0.86 7.50 -2.83
CA PRO A 91 0.60 8.78 -3.47
C PRO A 91 1.80 9.22 -4.30
N GLN A 92 1.56 10.08 -5.28
CA GLN A 92 2.61 10.61 -6.15
C GLN A 92 3.82 11.19 -5.39
N TRP A 93 3.59 11.77 -4.22
CA TRP A 93 4.64 12.37 -3.40
C TRP A 93 5.52 11.35 -2.65
N ALA A 94 5.17 10.06 -2.66
CA ALA A 94 6.03 8.99 -2.15
C ALA A 94 7.32 8.85 -2.98
N GLY A 95 7.25 9.03 -4.31
CA GLY A 95 8.46 9.06 -5.15
C GLY A 95 9.19 10.42 -5.08
N SER A 96 8.44 11.52 -5.04
CA SER A 96 9.03 12.86 -5.11
C SER A 96 9.73 13.31 -3.82
N CYS A 97 9.59 12.58 -2.70
CA CYS A 97 10.29 12.92 -1.46
C CYS A 97 11.75 12.44 -1.42
N TRP A 98 12.17 11.62 -2.38
CA TRP A 98 13.53 11.07 -2.43
C TRP A 98 14.16 10.99 -3.82
N TYR A 99 13.44 11.36 -4.90
CA TYR A 99 13.93 11.27 -6.29
C TYR A 99 15.32 11.89 -6.53
N TYR A 100 15.66 12.97 -5.81
CA TYR A 100 16.96 13.64 -5.92
C TYR A 100 18.13 12.77 -5.45
N LEU A 101 17.90 11.81 -4.56
CA LEU A 101 18.89 10.82 -4.16
C LEU A 101 19.12 9.80 -5.27
N ARG A 102 18.07 9.40 -6.01
CA ARG A 102 18.19 8.43 -7.11
C ARG A 102 19.06 8.96 -8.25
N PHE A 103 19.13 10.26 -8.49
CA PHE A 103 20.04 10.82 -9.49
C PHE A 103 21.53 10.65 -9.17
N LEU A 104 21.87 10.41 -7.90
CA LEU A 104 23.25 10.19 -7.48
C LEU A 104 23.73 8.76 -7.83
N ASP A 105 22.82 7.80 -7.97
CA ASP A 105 23.07 6.40 -8.36
C ASP A 105 21.83 5.80 -9.07
N PRO A 106 21.67 6.07 -10.39
CA PRO A 106 20.44 5.82 -11.14
C PRO A 106 20.19 4.38 -11.55
#